data_AF-A0A380DPV7-F1
#
_entry.id   AF-A0A380DPV7-F1
#
_cell.length_a   1.000
_cell.length_b   1.000
_cell.length_c   1.000
_cell.angle_alpha   90.00
_cell.angle_beta   90.00
_cell.angle_gamma   90.00
#
_symmetry.space_group_name_H-M   'P 1'
#
loop_
_entity.id
_entity.type
_entity.pdbx_description
1 polymer ?
#
loop_
_entity_poly.entity_id
_entity_poly.type
_entity_poly.pdbx_seq_one_letter_code
_entity_poly.pdbx_strand_id
1 'polypeptide(L)' 'MGYKNILIDFDDTIVDFYDAEEWAFHYMANVFNHKATKDDFLTFKKSITNIGKLFNKIN' A
#
# COMPACT_ATOMS: atom_id res chain seq x y z
N MET A 1 -31.76 -6.95 -16.65
CA MET A 1 -31.10 -6.99 -15.32
C MET A 1 -30.06 -5.88 -15.33
N GLY A 2 -30.37 -4.75 -14.69
CA GLY A 2 -29.52 -3.57 -14.73
C GLY A 2 -28.30 -3.72 -13.84
N TYR A 3 -27.12 -3.44 -14.37
CA TYR A 3 -25.89 -3.34 -13.59
C TYR A 3 -26.09 -2.26 -12.51
N LYS A 4 -26.06 -2.65 -11.24
CA LYS A 4 -25.89 -1.70 -10.14
C LYS A 4 -24.44 -1.23 -10.22
N ASN A 5 -24.23 -0.08 -10.86
CA ASN A 5 -22.97 0.63 -10.76
C ASN A 5 -22.81 1.07 -9.31
N ILE A 6 -21.92 0.38 -8.58
CA ILE A 6 -21.49 0.80 -7.25
C ILE A 6 -20.48 1.93 -7.50
N LEU A 7 -20.91 3.17 -7.30
CA LEU A 7 -20.00 4.31 -7.22
C LEU A 7 -19.39 4.29 -5.82
N ILE A 8 -18.09 4.02 -5.74
CA ILE A 8 -17.32 4.03 -4.50
C ILE A 8 -16.71 5.43 -4.38
N ASP A 9 -17.26 6.27 -3.51
CA ASP A 9 -16.62 7.52 -3.08
C ASP A 9 -15.43 7.18 -2.19
N PHE A 10 -14.24 7.67 -2.55
CA PHE A 10 -12.99 7.49 -1.79
C PHE A 10 -12.69 8.68 -0.86
N ASP A 11 -13.60 9.64 -0.73
CA ASP A 11 -13.31 10.93 -0.08
C ASP A 11 -13.47 10.91 1.46
N ASP A 12 -14.35 10.05 2.02
CA ASP A 12 -14.65 10.03 3.46
C ASP A 12 -13.88 8.96 4.25
N THR A 13 -13.07 8.14 3.57
CA THR A 13 -12.07 7.29 4.22
C THR A 13 -10.69 7.79 3.79
N ILE A 14 -10.25 8.89 4.39
CA ILE A 14 -8.82 9.21 4.48
C ILE A 14 -8.21 8.12 5.37
N VAL A 15 -8.11 6.90 4.86
CA VAL A 15 -7.13 5.95 5.34
C VAL A 15 -5.82 6.64 5.03
N ASP A 16 -5.07 7.00 6.08
CA ASP A 16 -3.73 7.51 5.89
C ASP A 16 -3.02 6.52 4.97
N PHE A 17 -2.40 7.01 3.89
CA PHE A 17 -1.67 6.15 2.96
C PHE A 17 -0.67 5.26 3.73
N TYR A 18 -0.20 5.71 4.89
CA TYR A 18 0.58 4.91 5.83
C TYR A 18 -0.14 3.67 6.36
N ASP A 19 -1.39 3.80 6.81
CA ASP A 19 -2.19 2.69 7.36
C ASP A 19 -2.56 1.69 6.27
N ALA A 20 -2.85 2.18 5.06
CA ALA A 20 -3.13 1.33 3.90
C ALA A 20 -1.88 0.55 3.45
N GLU A 21 -0.71 1.18 3.42
CA GLU A 21 0.57 0.54 3.09
C GLU A 21 0.94 -0.56 4.10
N GLU A 22 0.78 -0.28 5.39
CA GLU A 22 1.08 -1.24 6.46
C GLU A 22 0.13 -2.44 6.41
N TRP A 23 -1.17 -2.20 6.23
CA TRP A 23 -2.14 -3.28 6.08
C TRP A 23 -1.87 -4.16 4.85
N ALA A 24 -1.59 -3.55 3.70
CA ALA A 24 -1.29 -4.28 2.47
C ALA A 24 -0.01 -5.12 2.60
N PHE A 25 1.02 -4.59 3.26
CA PHE A 25 2.27 -5.30 3.52
C PHE A 25 2.05 -6.53 4.40
N HIS A 26 1.34 -6.37 5.53
CA HIS A 26 1.04 -7.48 6.43
C HIS A 26 0.10 -8.52 5.81
N TYR A 27 -0.87 -8.08 5.01
CA TYR A 27 -1.74 -8.98 4.24
C TYR A 27 -0.92 -9.85 3.27
N MET A 28 -0.04 -9.22 2.48
CA MET A 28 0.83 -9.95 1.54
C MET A 28 1.79 -10.89 2.27
N ALA A 29 2.41 -10.45 3.36
CA ALA A 29 3.28 -11.31 4.16
C ALA A 29 2.56 -12.58 4.65
N ASN A 30 1.31 -12.43 5.10
CA ASN A 30 0.47 -13.56 5.51
C ASN A 30 0.15 -14.50 4.33
N VAL A 31 -0.18 -13.97 3.15
CA VAL A 31 -0.41 -14.76 1.93
C VAL A 31 0.81 -15.61 1.55
N PHE A 32 2.03 -15.07 1.72
CA PHE A 32 3.27 -15.78 1.45
C PHE A 32 3.79 -16.61 2.63
N ASN A 33 2.98 -16.79 3.68
CA ASN A 33 3.34 -17.49 4.92
C ASN A 33 4.66 -16.96 5.54
N HIS A 34 4.91 -15.67 5.36
CA HIS A 34 6.07 -14.96 5.86
C HIS A 34 5.69 -14.16 7.10
N LYS A 35 6.47 -14.31 8.17
CA LYS A 35 6.26 -13.55 9.40
C LYS A 35 6.94 -12.19 9.27
N ALA A 36 6.27 -11.26 8.61
CA ALA A 36 6.75 -9.90 8.46
C ALA A 36 6.91 -9.22 9.83
N THR A 37 8.09 -8.67 10.07
CA THR A 37 8.40 -7.83 11.23
C THR A 37 8.29 -6.36 10.88
N LYS A 38 8.29 -5.50 11.90
CA LYS A 38 8.29 -4.04 11.71
C LYS A 38 9.53 -3.54 10.95
N ASP A 39 10.67 -4.22 11.11
CA ASP A 39 11.91 -3.90 10.39
C ASP A 39 11.81 -4.25 8.90
N ASP A 40 11.08 -5.31 8.55
CA ASP A 40 10.81 -5.68 7.15
C ASP A 40 9.92 -4.62 6.48
N PHE A 41 8.91 -4.13 7.20
CA PHE A 41 8.06 -3.03 6.72
C PHE A 41 8.85 -1.74 6.49
N LEU A 42 9.72 -1.36 7.45
CA LEU A 42 10.58 -0.18 7.31
C LEU A 42 11.55 -0.30 6.12
N THR A 43 12.11 -1.49 5.92
CA THR A 43 13.00 -1.78 4.78
C THR A 43 12.24 -1.67 3.46
N PHE A 44 11.04 -2.25 3.38
CA PHE A 44 10.15 -2.15 2.23
C PHE A 44 9.80 -0.70 1.89
N LYS A 45 9.40 0.09 2.90
CA LYS A 45 9.03 1.50 2.74
C LYS A 45 10.19 2.35 2.23
N LYS A 46 11.40 2.10 2.73
CA LYS A 46 12.62 2.77 2.24
C LYS A 46 12.90 2.46 0.77
N SER A 47 12.66 1.22 0.34
CA SER A 47 12.78 0.81 -1.06
C SER A 47 11.81 1.58 -1.96
N ILE A 48 10.53 1.65 -1.59
CA ILE A 48 9.50 2.41 -2.33
C ILE A 48 9.85 3.90 -2.40
N THR A 49 10.28 4.50 -1.30
CA THR A 49 10.66 5.92 -1.25
C THR A 49 11.82 6.22 -2.21
N ASN A 50 12.81 5.31 -2.30
CA ASN A 50 13.93 5.48 -3.21
C ASN A 50 13.52 5.31 -4.67
N ILE A 51 12.59 4.39 -4.96
CA ILE A 51 12.00 4.22 -6.30
C ILE A 51 11.25 5.50 -6.71
N GLY A 52 10.40 6.05 -5.84
CA GLY A 52 9.68 7.30 -6.12
C GLY A 52 10.63 8.48 -6.37
N LYS A 53 11.73 8.59 -5.61
CA LYS A 53 12.78 9.58 -5.87
C LYS A 53 13.49 9.37 -7.21
N LEU A 54 13.70 8.12 -7.62
CA LEU A 54 14.30 7.80 -8.90
C LEU A 54 13.37 8.20 -10.05
N PHE A 55 12.06 7.89 -9.96
CA PHE A 55 11.06 8.32 -10.94
C PHE A 55 10.98 9.85 -11.07
N ASN A 56 11.02 10.58 -9.95
CA ASN A 56 11.04 12.05 -9.96
C ASN A 56 12.35 12.67 -10.49
N LYS A 57 13.43 11.89 -10.62
CA LYS A 57 14.70 12.35 -11.18
C LYS A 57 14.81 12.10 -12.69
N ILE A 58 13.96 11.21 -13.23
CA ILE A 58 13.94 10.85 -14.65
C ILE A 58 12.91 11.69 -15.43
N ASN A 59 11.92 12.28 -14.74
CA ASN A 59 11.01 13.31 -15.27
C ASN A 59 11.58 14.72 -15.07
#